data_AF-A0A2U4C2B1-F1
#
_entry.id   AF-A0A2U4C2B1-F1
#
_cell.length_a   1.000
_cell.length_b   1.000
_cell.length_c   1.000
_cell.angle_alpha   90.00
_cell.angle_beta   90.00
_cell.angle_gamma   90.00
#
_symmetry.space_group_name_H-M   'P 1'
#
loop_
_entity.id
_entity.type
_entity.pdbx_description
1 polymer ?
#
loop_
_entity_poly.entity_id
_entity_poly.type
_entity_poly.pdbx_seq_one_letter_code
_entity_poly.pdbx_strand_id
1 'polypeptide(L)'
;MGRGRSRPFIIITDPYSNLARARFSPTLQTEKLRAAAEDVNVTFEDQQKINKFARNTSRITELKEEIEVKKKQLQNLEDACEDIMLADDDCLMIPYQIGDVFISHSQEETQEMLEEAKIFTGSLF
;
A
#
# COMPACT_ATOMS: atom_id res chain seq x y z
N MET A 1 -9.51 48.65 -10.89
CA MET A 1 -8.09 48.85 -10.50
C MET A 1 -7.70 47.73 -9.55
N GLY A 2 -6.95 46.73 -10.04
CA GLY A 2 -6.57 45.54 -9.28
C GLY A 2 -5.27 45.74 -8.48
N ARG A 3 -5.22 45.22 -7.26
CA ARG A 3 -3.99 45.13 -6.45
C ARG A 3 -3.31 43.79 -6.74
N GLY A 4 -2.26 43.80 -7.56
CA GLY A 4 -1.39 42.64 -7.77
C GLY A 4 -0.42 42.48 -6.60
N ARG A 5 -0.47 41.32 -5.92
CA ARG A 5 0.55 40.94 -4.95
C ARG A 5 1.82 40.52 -5.71
N SER A 6 2.88 41.29 -5.50
CA SER A 6 4.24 40.98 -5.94
C SER A 6 4.69 39.64 -5.35
N ARG A 7 5.02 38.66 -6.19
CA ARG A 7 5.77 37.47 -5.77
C ARG A 7 7.25 37.70 -6.11
N PRO A 8 8.19 37.33 -5.21
CA PRO A 8 9.59 37.71 -5.34
C PRO A 8 10.28 36.94 -6.46
N PHE A 9 11.05 37.67 -7.26
CA PHE A 9 11.85 37.15 -8.36
C PHE A 9 13.16 36.61 -7.79
N ILE A 10 13.33 35.28 -7.77
CA ILE A 10 14.65 34.68 -7.49
C ILE A 10 15.43 34.75 -8.80
N ILE A 11 16.32 35.74 -8.92
CA ILE A 11 17.28 35.83 -10.03
C ILE A 11 18.39 34.83 -9.72
N ILE A 12 18.34 33.64 -10.30
CA ILE A 12 19.56 32.84 -10.48
C ILE A 12 20.23 33.41 -11.73
N THR A 13 21.21 34.29 -11.54
CA THR A 13 22.08 34.75 -12.64
C THR A 13 23.00 33.61 -13.03
N ASP A 14 22.72 32.98 -14.16
CA ASP A 14 23.63 32.04 -14.81
C ASP A 14 24.76 32.84 -15.50
N PRO A 15 26.06 32.60 -15.21
CA PRO A 15 27.18 33.41 -15.72
C PRO A 15 27.51 33.18 -17.20
N TYR A 16 26.74 32.34 -17.91
CA TYR A 16 26.91 32.07 -19.35
C TYR A 16 25.71 32.58 -20.15
N SER A 17 25.36 33.85 -19.99
CA SER A 17 24.50 34.53 -20.95
C SER A 17 25.35 35.02 -22.12
N ASN A 18 25.31 34.30 -23.24
CA ASN A 18 25.34 34.84 -24.62
C ASN A 18 25.47 33.70 -25.65
N LEU A 19 24.39 32.95 -25.91
CA LEU A 19 24.09 32.46 -27.24
C LEU A 19 22.65 31.92 -27.30
N ALA A 20 21.87 32.45 -28.24
CA ALA A 20 20.54 31.98 -28.63
C ALA A 20 19.47 31.88 -27.52
N ARG A 21 18.76 32.99 -27.29
CA ARG A 21 17.32 32.91 -26.96
C ARG A 21 16.60 32.32 -28.17
N ALA A 22 16.69 31.00 -28.37
CA ALA A 22 15.68 30.30 -29.14
C ALA A 22 14.37 30.50 -28.37
N ARG A 23 13.40 31.20 -28.96
CA ARG A 23 12.02 31.16 -28.48
C ARG A 23 11.60 29.70 -28.57
N PHE A 24 11.75 28.97 -27.48
CA PHE A 24 11.15 27.66 -27.35
C PHE A 24 9.64 27.90 -27.32
N SER A 25 9.02 27.83 -28.50
CA SER A 25 7.59 28.04 -28.65
C SER A 25 6.90 26.89 -27.91
N PRO A 26 6.17 27.15 -26.80
CA PRO A 26 5.54 26.08 -26.00
C PRO A 26 4.47 25.32 -26.80
N THR A 27 4.04 25.88 -27.92
CA THR A 27 2.96 25.42 -28.79
C THR A 27 3.27 24.10 -29.49
N LEU A 28 4.51 23.87 -29.94
CA LEU A 28 4.84 22.66 -30.71
C LEU A 28 4.87 21.39 -29.86
N GLN A 29 5.27 21.49 -28.59
CA GLN A 29 5.25 20.35 -27.65
C GLN A 29 3.85 20.08 -27.11
N THR A 30 3.06 21.14 -26.86
CA THR A 30 1.66 20.99 -26.45
C THR A 30 0.76 20.48 -27.57
N GLU A 31 1.02 20.86 -28.84
CA GLU A 31 0.31 20.30 -30.00
C GLU A 31 0.68 18.84 -30.26
N LYS A 32 1.97 18.46 -30.14
CA LYS A 32 2.37 17.03 -30.24
C LYS A 32 1.73 16.16 -29.15
N LEU A 33 1.62 16.68 -27.92
CA LEU A 33 0.95 15.99 -26.82
C LEU A 33 -0.57 15.91 -27.02
N ARG A 34 -1.21 16.95 -27.59
CA ARG A 34 -2.64 16.92 -27.95
C ARG A 34 -2.92 15.98 -29.11
N ALA A 35 -2.10 15.98 -30.15
CA ALA A 35 -2.24 15.06 -31.29
C ALA A 35 -2.04 13.60 -30.87
N ALA A 36 -1.12 13.32 -29.95
CA ALA A 36 -0.95 11.99 -29.37
C ALA A 36 -2.12 11.56 -28.45
N ALA A 37 -2.87 12.53 -27.90
CA ALA A 37 -4.07 12.28 -27.10
C ALA A 37 -5.35 12.17 -27.96
N GLU A 38 -5.38 12.83 -29.12
CA GLU A 38 -6.51 12.80 -30.06
C GLU A 38 -6.58 11.50 -30.87
N ASP A 39 -5.46 10.79 -31.06
CA ASP A 39 -5.42 9.50 -31.79
C ASP A 39 -5.94 8.30 -30.97
N VAL A 40 -6.50 8.56 -29.79
CA VAL A 40 -7.17 7.56 -28.95
C VAL A 40 -8.63 7.96 -28.80
N ASN A 41 -9.44 7.61 -29.80
CA ASN A 41 -10.90 7.70 -29.71
C ASN A 41 -11.43 6.70 -28.67
N VAL A 42 -11.46 7.10 -27.39
CA VAL A 42 -12.09 6.32 -26.31
C VAL A 42 -13.60 6.51 -26.38
N THR A 43 -14.34 5.43 -26.62
CA THR A 43 -15.80 5.49 -26.62
C THR A 43 -16.36 5.60 -25.19
N PHE A 44 -17.60 6.06 -25.05
CA PHE A 44 -18.27 6.06 -23.74
C PHE A 44 -18.32 4.66 -23.10
N GLU A 45 -18.51 3.63 -23.93
CA GLU A 45 -18.49 2.23 -23.49
C GLU A 45 -17.10 1.82 -22.97
N ASP A 46 -16.03 2.26 -23.64
CA ASP A 46 -14.66 2.01 -23.19
C ASP A 46 -14.35 2.72 -21.88
N GLN A 47 -14.84 3.96 -21.68
CA GLN A 47 -14.67 4.66 -20.42
C GLN A 47 -15.37 3.94 -19.26
N GLN A 48 -16.55 3.36 -19.49
CA GLN A 48 -17.23 2.53 -18.49
C GLN A 48 -16.43 1.27 -18.16
N LYS A 49 -15.86 0.62 -19.18
CA LYS A 49 -14.98 -0.55 -19.02
C LYS A 49 -13.70 -0.19 -18.25
N ILE A 50 -13.06 0.92 -18.57
CA ILE A 50 -11.87 1.44 -17.87
C ILE A 50 -12.19 1.70 -16.39
N ASN A 51 -13.31 2.37 -16.11
CA ASN A 51 -13.70 2.66 -14.73
C ASN A 51 -14.02 1.38 -13.94
N LYS A 52 -14.65 0.39 -14.59
CA LYS A 52 -14.92 -0.92 -13.97
C LYS A 52 -13.62 -1.68 -13.73
N PHE A 53 -12.70 -1.65 -14.68
CA PHE A 53 -11.39 -2.28 -14.57
C PHE A 53 -10.57 -1.67 -13.43
N ALA A 54 -10.53 -0.33 -13.33
CA ALA A 54 -9.82 0.36 -12.27
C ALA A 54 -10.35 -0.07 -10.88
N ARG A 55 -11.68 -0.05 -10.68
CA ARG A 55 -12.29 -0.49 -9.41
C ARG A 55 -12.03 -1.95 -9.10
N ASN A 56 -12.16 -2.83 -10.10
CA ASN A 56 -11.92 -4.25 -9.89
C ASN A 56 -10.46 -4.54 -9.56
N THR A 57 -9.52 -3.87 -10.24
CA THR A 57 -8.08 -4.01 -9.96
C THR A 57 -7.76 -3.55 -8.55
N SER A 58 -8.25 -2.39 -8.10
CA SER A 58 -8.08 -1.94 -6.72
C SER A 58 -8.61 -2.97 -5.72
N ARG A 59 -9.84 -3.46 -5.93
CA ARG A 59 -10.45 -4.48 -5.05
C ARG A 59 -9.66 -5.79 -5.03
N ILE A 60 -9.14 -6.23 -6.19
CA ILE A 60 -8.31 -7.45 -6.26
C ILE A 60 -7.01 -7.24 -5.49
N THR A 61 -6.37 -6.08 -5.62
CA THR A 61 -5.14 -5.76 -4.89
C THR A 61 -5.40 -5.74 -3.39
N GLU A 62 -6.43 -5.03 -2.93
CA GLU A 62 -6.83 -4.99 -1.52
C GLU A 62 -7.08 -6.40 -0.95
N LEU A 63 -7.88 -7.21 -1.63
CA LEU A 63 -8.17 -8.58 -1.19
C LEU A 63 -6.92 -9.47 -1.17
N LYS A 64 -6.01 -9.30 -2.14
CA LYS A 64 -4.73 -10.04 -2.14
C LYS A 64 -3.85 -9.63 -0.97
N GLU A 65 -3.76 -8.34 -0.65
CA GLU A 65 -3.02 -7.86 0.50
C GLU A 65 -3.61 -8.39 1.81
N GLU A 66 -4.93 -8.39 1.97
CA GLU A 66 -5.60 -8.99 3.13
C GLU A 66 -5.29 -10.50 3.27
N ILE A 67 -5.30 -11.24 2.16
CA ILE A 67 -4.95 -12.66 2.14
C ILE A 67 -3.51 -12.87 2.61
N GLU A 68 -2.56 -12.09 2.11
CA GLU A 68 -1.14 -12.21 2.49
C GLU A 68 -0.91 -11.85 3.96
N VAL A 69 -1.59 -10.82 4.48
CA VAL A 69 -1.54 -10.48 5.92
C VAL A 69 -2.04 -11.64 6.77
N LYS A 70 -3.20 -12.21 6.44
CA LYS A 70 -3.78 -13.32 7.20
C LYS A 70 -2.94 -14.61 7.11
N LYS A 71 -2.33 -14.90 5.94
CA LYS A 71 -1.37 -16.02 5.82
C LYS A 71 -0.18 -15.86 6.73
N LYS A 72 0.38 -14.64 6.79
CA LYS A 72 1.48 -14.33 7.71
C LYS A 72 1.06 -14.49 9.17
N GLN A 73 -0.15 -14.07 9.53
CA GLN A 73 -0.69 -14.30 10.88
C GLN A 73 -0.81 -15.79 11.20
N LEU A 74 -1.31 -16.61 10.26
CA LEU A 74 -1.40 -18.05 10.42
C LEU A 74 -0.01 -18.68 10.65
N GLN A 75 0.97 -18.33 9.79
CA GLN A 75 2.34 -18.83 9.94
C GLN A 75 2.93 -18.44 11.30
N ASN A 76 2.76 -17.19 11.73
CA ASN A 76 3.26 -16.76 13.05
C ASN A 76 2.63 -17.55 14.21
N LEU A 77 1.36 -17.95 14.10
CA LEU A 77 0.69 -18.78 15.11
C LEU A 77 1.21 -20.22 15.08
N GLU A 78 1.47 -20.77 13.89
CA GLU A 78 2.09 -22.09 13.72
C GLU A 78 3.51 -22.11 14.33
N ASP A 79 4.34 -21.12 13.98
CA ASP A 79 5.69 -20.96 14.52
C ASP A 79 5.66 -20.84 16.06
N ALA A 80 4.72 -20.04 16.61
CA ALA A 80 4.56 -19.89 18.05
C ALA A 80 4.12 -21.20 18.74
N CYS A 81 3.25 -22.00 18.11
CA CYS A 81 2.91 -23.33 18.62
C CYS A 81 4.15 -24.23 18.66
N GLU A 82 4.94 -24.26 17.59
CA GLU A 82 6.17 -25.07 17.51
C GLU A 82 7.20 -24.65 18.58
N ASP A 83 7.42 -23.34 18.73
CA ASP A 83 8.33 -22.78 19.74
C ASP A 83 7.91 -23.18 21.17
N ILE A 84 6.61 -23.16 21.46
CA ILE A 84 6.07 -23.57 22.75
C ILE A 84 6.26 -25.08 22.98
N MET A 85 6.15 -25.91 21.95
CA MET A 85 6.40 -27.36 22.06
C MET A 85 7.88 -27.69 22.28
N LEU A 86 8.79 -26.84 21.81
CA LEU A 86 10.23 -26.99 21.99
C LEU A 86 10.75 -26.42 23.31
N ALA A 87 9.95 -25.62 24.02
CA ALA A 87 10.32 -25.09 25.32
C ALA A 87 10.37 -26.20 26.38
N ASP A 88 11.41 -26.20 27.21
CA ASP A 88 11.55 -27.13 28.33
C ASP A 88 10.38 -26.93 29.34
N ASP A 89 9.91 -28.03 29.95
CA ASP A 89 8.80 -28.07 30.92
C ASP A 89 8.98 -27.13 32.15
N ASP A 90 10.19 -26.56 32.33
CA ASP A 90 10.51 -25.59 33.38
C ASP A 90 9.83 -24.21 33.16
N CYS A 91 9.33 -23.93 31.94
CA CYS A 91 8.51 -22.76 31.63
C CYS A 91 7.05 -22.96 32.08
N LEU A 92 6.81 -22.94 33.40
CA LEU A 92 5.48 -23.16 33.99
C LEU A 92 4.39 -22.17 33.52
N MET A 93 4.78 -21.00 33.00
CA MET A 93 3.89 -19.91 32.64
C MET A 93 4.33 -19.22 31.36
N ILE A 94 3.49 -19.27 30.32
CA ILE A 94 3.72 -18.66 29.02
C ILE A 94 2.91 -17.36 28.92
N PRO A 95 3.55 -16.20 28.66
CA PRO A 95 2.83 -14.95 28.48
C PRO A 95 2.13 -14.92 27.11
N TYR A 96 0.79 -14.92 27.13
CA TYR A 96 -0.06 -14.77 25.95
C TYR A 96 -0.59 -13.33 25.83
N GLN A 97 -0.52 -12.75 24.64
CA GLN A 97 -0.95 -11.37 24.40
C GLN A 97 -2.42 -11.30 23.99
N ILE A 98 -3.22 -10.50 24.70
CA ILE A 98 -4.60 -10.17 24.34
C ILE A 98 -4.73 -8.65 24.23
N GLY A 99 -4.83 -8.14 22.99
CA GLY A 99 -4.78 -6.71 22.74
C GLY A 99 -3.45 -6.11 23.21
N ASP A 100 -3.50 -5.20 24.19
CA ASP A 100 -2.32 -4.51 24.74
C ASP A 100 -1.80 -5.10 26.07
N VAL A 101 -2.38 -6.21 26.55
CA VAL A 101 -2.01 -6.84 27.82
C VAL A 101 -1.48 -8.25 27.62
N PHE A 102 -0.61 -8.70 28.53
CA PHE A 102 -0.11 -10.07 28.59
C PHE A 102 -0.71 -10.80 29.79
N ILE A 103 -1.18 -12.02 29.56
CA ILE A 103 -1.71 -12.92 30.59
C ILE A 103 -0.88 -14.19 30.57
N SER A 104 -0.37 -14.59 31.72
CA SER A 104 0.38 -15.82 31.88
C SER A 104 -0.56 -17.02 31.96
N HIS A 105 -0.36 -17.98 31.07
CA HIS A 105 -1.13 -19.22 30.97
C HIS A 105 -0.21 -20.43 31.10
N SER A 106 -0.78 -21.59 31.41
CA SER A 106 -0.03 -22.85 31.27
C SER A 106 0.30 -23.10 29.79
N GLN A 107 1.23 -24.01 29.55
CA GLN A 107 1.58 -24.43 28.19
C GLN A 107 0.37 -25.00 27.43
N GLU A 108 -0.41 -25.87 28.09
CA GLU A 108 -1.61 -26.49 27.52
C GLU A 108 -2.67 -25.46 27.18
N GLU A 109 -2.97 -24.53 28.10
CA GLU A 109 -3.93 -23.44 27.85
C GLU A 109 -3.47 -22.55 26.68
N THR A 110 -2.18 -22.20 26.63
CA THR A 110 -1.65 -21.35 25.56
C THR A 110 -1.73 -22.05 24.20
N GLN A 111 -1.48 -23.36 24.15
CA GLN A 111 -1.63 -24.14 22.93
C GLN A 111 -3.08 -24.18 22.45
N GLU A 112 -4.05 -24.40 23.35
CA GLU A 112 -5.47 -24.37 23.00
C GLU A 112 -5.88 -23.01 22.44
N MET A 113 -5.45 -21.90 23.07
CA MET A 113 -5.73 -20.56 22.59
C MET A 113 -5.11 -20.26 21.22
N LEU A 114 -3.89 -20.75 20.97
CA LEU A 114 -3.24 -20.62 19.66
C LEU A 114 -3.97 -21.45 18.59
N GLU A 115 -4.44 -22.65 18.92
CA GLU A 115 -5.27 -23.47 18.02
C GLU A 115 -6.61 -22.79 17.67
N GLU A 116 -7.30 -22.22 18.66
CA GLU A 116 -8.52 -21.44 18.42
C GLU A 116 -8.27 -20.24 17.52
N ALA A 117 -7.16 -19.52 17.74
CA ALA A 117 -6.77 -18.39 16.89
C ALA A 117 -6.46 -18.83 15.46
N LYS A 118 -5.84 -20.01 15.27
CA LYS A 118 -5.60 -20.60 13.94
C LYS A 118 -6.91 -20.99 13.25
N ILE A 119 -7.85 -21.62 13.96
CA ILE A 119 -9.17 -21.96 13.41
C ILE A 119 -9.92 -20.69 13.00
N PHE A 120 -9.93 -19.67 13.85
CA PHE A 120 -10.58 -18.40 13.52
C PHE A 120 -9.95 -17.75 12.28
N THR A 121 -8.63 -17.65 12.22
CA THR A 121 -7.89 -17.06 11.10
C THR A 121 -8.08 -17.85 9.81
N GLY A 122 -8.07 -19.19 9.89
CA GLY A 122 -8.27 -20.11 8.78
C GLY A 122 -9.70 -20.15 8.26
N SER A 123 -10.71 -20.02 9.13
CA SER A 123 -12.14 -20.00 8.76
C SER A 123 -12.57 -18.76 7.95
N LEU A 124 -11.71 -17.75 7.93
CA LEU A 124 -11.90 -16.48 7.23
C LEU A 124 -11.44 -16.53 5.75
N PHE A 125 -11.16 -17.74 5.25
CA PHE A 125 -10.81 -18.09 3.88
C PHE A 125 -11.74 -19.19 3.35
#